data_AF-A0A067QAR6-F1
#
_entry.id   AF-A0A067QAR6-F1
#
_cell.length_a   1.000
_cell.length_b   1.000
_cell.length_c   1.000
_cell.angle_alpha   90.00
_cell.angle_beta   90.00
_cell.angle_gamma   90.00
#
_symmetry.space_group_name_H-M   'P 1'
#
loop_
_entity.id
_entity.type
_entity.pdbx_description
1 polymer ?
#
loop_
_entity_poly.entity_id
_entity_poly.type
_entity_poly.pdbx_seq_one_letter_code
_entity_poly.pdbx_strand_id
1 'polypeptide(L)'
;MLLHLTVLAHLRKLHICAKSTTCPNLSFFPPAIEFPVLEELSLECTFVDKALGWPRLPALTHLRLQNFDVVEGPLIPKDLPSLRWVELIAVGSQDGTENLVEALYGYADVLERLAISLGCVTTPIVLEISRLKRLKHLALDYNAFIVPPPIPIGTIAVQPGLMIDRLPPTLITLDVLDVIGMFREFRDVDPRWHSTSVVQKVVSDGLVRIFSGGRDSVPCLEALYIEGDGNLWEQSRDELSLSCNALGVKFETLLYGVDPLPFTDGTGLGEQRSHKLGWPSLLDISTLCATTGVAAGPPSAAFV
;
A
#
# COMPACT_ATOMS: atom_id res chain seq x y z
N MET A 1 31.33 -9.10 18.39
CA MET A 1 32.14 -9.52 17.23
C MET A 1 31.78 -8.57 16.09
N LEU A 2 32.52 -7.47 15.95
CA LEU A 2 32.34 -6.49 14.87
C LEU A 2 32.86 -7.14 13.58
N LEU A 3 31.98 -7.82 12.84
CA LEU A 3 32.25 -8.17 11.45
C LEU A 3 32.75 -6.90 10.74
N HIS A 4 33.83 -7.00 9.98
CA HIS A 4 34.39 -5.90 9.21
C HIS A 4 33.30 -5.36 8.26
N LEU A 5 32.61 -4.29 8.67
CA LEU A 5 31.46 -3.70 7.96
C LEU A 5 31.82 -3.14 6.58
N THR A 6 33.11 -3.15 6.22
CA THR A 6 33.62 -2.78 4.89
C THR A 6 32.99 -3.59 3.77
N VAL A 7 32.55 -4.83 4.04
CA VAL A 7 31.85 -5.67 3.03
C VAL A 7 30.50 -5.06 2.63
N LEU A 8 29.86 -4.29 3.52
CA LEU A 8 28.55 -3.69 3.27
C LEU A 8 28.63 -2.38 2.47
N ALA A 9 29.82 -1.79 2.31
CA ALA A 9 30.01 -0.52 1.62
C ALA A 9 29.68 -0.58 0.12
N HIS A 10 29.62 -1.79 -0.46
CA HIS A 10 29.27 -2.02 -1.86
C HIS A 10 27.87 -2.63 -2.05
N LEU A 11 27.12 -2.81 -0.96
CA LEU A 11 25.81 -3.43 -1.00
C LEU A 11 24.80 -2.48 -1.65
N ARG A 12 24.25 -2.87 -2.80
CA ARG A 12 23.24 -2.09 -3.54
C ARG A 12 21.81 -2.49 -3.22
N LYS A 13 21.59 -3.74 -2.80
CA LYS A 13 20.28 -4.28 -2.46
C LYS A 13 20.37 -5.05 -1.16
N LEU A 14 19.44 -4.79 -0.24
CA LEU A 14 19.35 -5.49 1.03
C LEU A 14 17.90 -5.89 1.28
N HIS A 15 17.67 -7.19 1.39
CA HIS A 15 16.38 -7.73 1.78
C HIS A 15 16.54 -8.51 3.09
N ILE A 16 15.71 -8.16 4.06
CA ILE A 16 15.70 -8.74 5.41
C ILE A 16 14.31 -9.25 5.67
N CYS A 17 14.21 -10.51 6.10
CA CYS A 17 12.95 -11.17 6.37
C CYS A 17 13.01 -11.90 7.72
N ALA A 18 12.18 -11.51 8.68
CA ALA A 18 12.20 -12.02 10.07
C ALA A 18 10.95 -12.87 10.42
N LYS A 19 10.66 -13.90 9.62
CA LYS A 19 9.44 -14.74 9.66
C LYS A 19 9.08 -15.43 11.00
N SER A 20 9.93 -15.46 12.03
CA SER A 20 9.78 -16.44 13.13
C SER A 20 10.09 -15.93 14.53
N THR A 21 10.51 -14.69 14.71
CA THR A 21 10.89 -14.21 16.05
C THR A 21 10.34 -12.83 16.25
N THR A 22 9.56 -12.62 17.32
CA THR A 22 9.58 -11.35 18.02
C THR A 22 11.05 -11.04 18.22
N CYS A 23 11.62 -10.11 17.47
CA CYS A 23 13.01 -9.70 17.63
C CYS A 23 13.00 -8.60 18.68
N PRO A 24 13.11 -8.92 19.98
CA PRO A 24 12.69 -8.02 21.05
C PRO A 24 13.76 -6.95 21.34
N ASN A 25 14.64 -6.64 20.38
CA ASN A 25 15.71 -5.65 20.53
C ASN A 25 16.56 -5.43 19.26
N LEU A 26 15.97 -5.36 18.07
CA LEU A 26 16.76 -4.95 16.91
C LEU A 26 16.96 -3.43 16.92
N SER A 27 18.03 -3.00 17.57
CA SER A 27 18.85 -1.89 17.06
C SER A 27 19.50 -2.38 15.75
N PHE A 28 18.65 -2.59 14.74
CA PHE A 28 18.94 -3.37 13.53
C PHE A 28 20.21 -2.87 12.83
N PHE A 29 20.36 -1.55 12.85
CA PHE A 29 21.52 -0.85 12.35
C PHE A 29 22.17 -0.10 13.51
N PRO A 30 23.47 -0.31 13.78
CA PRO A 30 24.22 0.59 14.65
C PRO A 30 24.05 2.02 14.12
N PRO A 31 23.82 3.04 14.95
CA PRO A 31 23.58 4.42 14.48
C PRO A 31 24.68 4.97 13.57
N ALA A 32 25.89 4.41 13.66
CA ALA A 32 27.06 4.81 12.88
C ALA A 32 27.23 4.04 11.55
N ILE A 33 26.34 3.11 11.21
CA ILE A 33 26.45 2.37 9.96
C ILE A 33 25.93 3.22 8.79
N GLU A 34 26.70 3.21 7.71
CA GLU A 34 26.38 3.91 6.48
C GLU A 34 26.38 2.92 5.32
N PHE A 35 25.36 3.03 4.47
CA PHE A 35 25.31 2.29 3.21
C PHE A 35 25.35 3.29 2.06
N PRO A 36 26.55 3.71 1.62
CA PRO A 36 26.70 4.82 0.70
C PRO A 36 26.13 4.54 -0.70
N VAL A 37 25.97 3.25 -1.06
CA VAL A 37 25.51 2.82 -2.40
C VAL A 37 24.28 1.92 -2.35
N LEU A 38 23.61 1.79 -1.20
CA LEU A 38 22.39 0.98 -1.10
C LEU A 38 21.23 1.70 -1.78
N GLU A 39 20.74 1.09 -2.86
CA GLU A 39 19.68 1.62 -3.72
C GLU A 39 18.31 1.04 -3.36
N GLU A 40 18.27 -0.21 -2.89
CA GLU A 40 17.03 -0.92 -2.55
C GLU A 40 17.13 -1.53 -1.15
N LEU A 41 16.17 -1.20 -0.30
CA LEU A 41 16.01 -1.77 1.03
C LEU A 41 14.61 -2.37 1.17
N SER A 42 14.55 -3.63 1.55
CA SER A 42 13.31 -4.34 1.81
C SER A 42 13.35 -4.99 3.20
N LEU A 43 12.37 -4.66 4.03
CA LEU A 43 12.19 -5.19 5.38
C LEU A 43 10.85 -5.93 5.45
N GLU A 44 10.87 -7.20 5.85
CA GLU A 44 9.70 -8.07 5.93
C GLU A 44 9.56 -8.70 7.32
N CYS A 45 8.33 -8.76 7.84
CA CYS A 45 7.95 -9.47 9.07
C CYS A 45 8.76 -9.02 10.30
N THR A 46 8.87 -7.72 10.53
CA THR A 46 9.68 -7.17 11.62
C THR A 46 8.82 -6.32 12.55
N PHE A 47 8.92 -6.60 13.86
CA PHE A 47 8.37 -5.75 14.91
C PHE A 47 9.50 -4.97 15.57
N VAL A 48 9.44 -3.64 15.55
CA VAL A 48 10.45 -2.76 16.14
C VAL A 48 9.89 -2.15 17.41
N ASP A 49 10.35 -2.67 18.55
CA ASP A 49 9.87 -2.33 19.89
C ASP A 49 10.45 -1.03 20.46
N LYS A 50 11.50 -0.49 19.83
CA LYS A 50 12.22 0.72 20.23
C LYS A 50 12.29 1.72 19.08
N ALA A 51 12.70 2.96 19.38
CA ALA A 51 12.99 3.97 18.38
C ALA A 51 13.89 3.41 17.25
N LEU A 52 13.32 3.28 16.05
CA LEU A 52 14.03 2.79 14.88
C LEU A 52 15.12 3.78 14.47
N GLY A 53 16.38 3.41 14.71
CA GLY A 53 17.55 4.16 14.23
C GLY A 53 17.87 3.79 12.79
N TRP A 54 17.39 4.58 11.83
CA TRP A 54 17.72 4.37 10.43
C TRP A 54 19.20 4.66 10.14
N PRO A 55 19.90 3.81 9.37
CA PRO A 55 21.25 4.09 8.92
C PRO A 55 21.26 5.25 7.91
N ARG A 56 22.44 5.77 7.61
CA ARG A 56 22.57 6.74 6.51
C ARG A 56 22.45 6.03 5.16
N LEU A 57 21.47 6.47 4.37
CA LEU A 57 21.05 5.81 3.13
C LEU A 57 20.99 6.80 1.95
N PRO A 58 22.10 7.52 1.62
CA PRO A 58 22.07 8.63 0.65
C PRO A 58 21.70 8.21 -0.78
N ALA A 59 21.96 6.95 -1.14
CA ALA A 59 21.67 6.39 -2.46
C ALA A 59 20.33 5.64 -2.53
N LEU A 60 19.55 5.58 -1.44
CA LEU A 60 18.34 4.76 -1.42
C LEU A 60 17.28 5.34 -2.35
N THR A 61 16.88 4.54 -3.32
CA THR A 61 15.86 4.89 -4.32
C THR A 61 14.55 4.14 -4.10
N HIS A 62 14.61 2.96 -3.50
CA HIS A 62 13.47 2.08 -3.28
C HIS A 62 13.45 1.56 -1.83
N LEU A 63 12.35 1.81 -1.13
CA LEU A 63 12.07 1.28 0.20
C LEU A 63 10.80 0.41 0.15
N ARG A 64 10.91 -0.84 0.60
CA ARG A 64 9.77 -1.75 0.80
C ARG A 64 9.66 -2.16 2.25
N LEU A 65 8.50 -1.93 2.86
CA LEU A 65 8.15 -2.38 4.20
C LEU A 65 6.95 -3.33 4.09
N GLN A 66 7.10 -4.54 4.61
CA GLN A 66 6.06 -5.57 4.55
C GLN A 66 5.88 -6.24 5.92
N ASN A 67 4.64 -6.34 6.42
CA ASN A 67 4.38 -6.89 7.76
C ASN A 67 5.31 -6.25 8.80
N PHE A 68 5.36 -4.91 8.79
CA PHE A 68 6.35 -4.13 9.52
C PHE A 68 5.63 -3.24 10.54
N ASP A 69 5.96 -3.40 11.81
CA ASP A 69 5.33 -2.65 12.90
C ASP A 69 6.37 -1.84 13.66
N VAL A 70 6.08 -0.56 13.89
CA VAL A 70 6.94 0.33 14.67
C VAL A 70 6.20 0.84 15.90
N VAL A 71 6.83 0.71 17.07
CA VAL A 71 6.30 1.25 18.33
C VAL A 71 6.66 2.73 18.49
N GLU A 72 7.88 3.12 18.13
CA GLU A 72 8.38 4.50 18.27
C GLU A 72 9.29 4.89 17.11
N GLY A 73 9.22 6.16 16.70
CA GLY A 73 10.08 6.74 15.68
C GLY A 73 9.45 6.80 14.28
N PRO A 74 10.22 7.26 13.29
CA PRO A 74 9.74 7.46 11.93
C PRO A 74 9.70 6.13 11.17
N LEU A 75 8.55 5.80 10.60
CA LEU A 75 8.36 4.58 9.81
C LEU A 75 9.15 4.61 8.49
N ILE A 76 9.35 5.79 7.92
CA ILE A 76 10.20 6.03 6.75
C ILE A 76 11.36 6.91 7.25
N PRO A 77 12.64 6.60 6.94
CA PRO A 77 13.75 7.48 7.31
C PRO A 77 13.48 8.90 6.82
N LYS A 78 13.95 9.92 7.53
CA LYS A 78 13.95 11.31 7.02
C LYS A 78 15.15 11.54 6.12
N ASP A 79 15.08 12.59 5.30
CA ASP A 79 16.19 13.08 4.49
C ASP A 79 16.78 12.02 3.52
N LEU A 80 15.91 11.29 2.81
CA LEU A 80 16.32 10.43 1.70
C LEU A 80 16.18 11.16 0.35
N PRO A 81 17.16 11.98 -0.08
CA PRO A 81 17.04 12.83 -1.27
C PRO A 81 16.86 12.02 -2.57
N SER A 82 17.27 10.76 -2.55
CA SER A 82 17.24 9.84 -3.68
C SER A 82 16.00 8.95 -3.70
N LEU A 83 15.15 8.98 -2.66
CA LEU A 83 13.98 8.11 -2.58
C LEU A 83 12.99 8.45 -3.70
N ARG A 84 12.63 7.45 -4.51
CA ARG A 84 11.67 7.60 -5.63
C ARG A 84 10.53 6.61 -5.53
N TRP A 85 10.71 5.49 -4.84
CA TRP A 85 9.76 4.39 -4.76
C TRP A 85 9.58 3.93 -3.31
N VAL A 86 8.34 3.92 -2.85
CA VAL A 86 7.93 3.35 -1.56
C VAL A 86 6.85 2.29 -1.76
N GLU A 87 7.01 1.14 -1.11
CA GLU A 87 5.99 0.10 -0.97
C GLU A 87 5.71 -0.17 0.49
N LEU A 88 4.44 -0.08 0.88
CA LEU A 88 3.96 -0.31 2.25
C LEU A 88 2.90 -1.40 2.21
N ILE A 89 3.18 -2.56 2.79
CA ILE A 89 2.31 -3.72 2.76
C ILE A 89 2.07 -4.20 4.20
N ALA A 90 0.85 -4.08 4.73
CA ALA A 90 0.54 -4.48 6.10
C ALA A 90 1.51 -3.84 7.12
N VAL A 91 1.57 -2.51 7.12
CA VAL A 91 2.49 -1.73 7.95
C VAL A 91 1.73 -1.05 9.07
N GLY A 92 2.05 -1.36 10.33
CA GLY A 92 1.40 -0.77 11.49
C GLY A 92 2.30 0.20 12.26
N SER A 93 1.66 1.11 12.98
CA SER A 93 2.33 2.07 13.87
C SER A 93 1.51 2.24 15.14
N GLN A 94 2.15 2.17 16.31
CA GLN A 94 1.46 2.38 17.60
C GLN A 94 1.21 3.87 17.88
N ASP A 95 0.36 4.17 18.87
CA ASP A 95 0.08 5.53 19.31
C ASP A 95 1.37 6.29 19.69
N GLY A 96 1.57 7.47 19.10
CA GLY A 96 2.74 8.33 19.35
C GLY A 96 3.86 8.20 18.30
N THR A 97 3.75 7.29 17.34
CA THR A 97 4.61 7.25 16.15
C THR A 97 4.34 8.43 15.21
N GLU A 98 5.34 8.75 14.37
CA GLU A 98 5.14 9.72 13.30
C GLU A 98 4.05 9.21 12.36
N ASN A 99 3.10 10.09 12.02
CA ASN A 99 2.03 9.71 11.12
C ASN A 99 2.60 9.34 9.74
N LEU A 100 2.25 8.15 9.25
CA LEU A 100 2.74 7.63 7.97
C LEU A 100 2.43 8.56 6.80
N VAL A 101 1.24 9.16 6.77
CA VAL A 101 0.82 10.08 5.70
C VAL A 101 1.69 11.34 5.71
N GLU A 102 1.99 11.90 6.89
CA GLU A 102 2.90 13.05 7.00
C GLU A 102 4.34 12.69 6.60
N ALA A 103 4.80 11.48 6.96
CA ALA A 103 6.11 11.00 6.52
C ALA A 103 6.18 10.90 4.98
N LEU A 104 5.13 10.40 4.32
CA LEU A 104 5.04 10.37 2.85
C LEU A 104 5.05 11.77 2.24
N TYR A 105 4.41 12.76 2.86
CA TYR A 105 4.43 14.14 2.37
C TYR A 105 5.80 14.81 2.46
N GLY A 106 6.67 14.36 3.37
CA GLY A 106 8.09 14.74 3.36
C GLY A 106 8.79 14.40 2.02
N TYR A 107 8.22 13.46 1.25
CA TYR A 107 8.72 13.01 -0.05
C TYR A 107 7.87 13.47 -1.24
N ALA A 108 6.91 14.37 -1.03
CA ALA A 108 5.96 14.82 -2.06
C ALA A 108 6.61 15.33 -3.36
N ASP A 109 7.76 15.99 -3.25
CA ASP A 109 8.48 16.60 -4.38
C ASP A 109 9.54 15.67 -5.00
N VAL A 110 9.63 14.41 -4.57
CA VAL A 110 10.60 13.44 -5.11
C VAL A 110 10.01 12.07 -5.41
N LEU A 111 8.97 11.64 -4.69
CA LEU A 111 8.38 10.32 -4.85
C LEU A 111 7.70 10.20 -6.21
N GLU A 112 8.10 9.19 -7.00
CA GLU A 112 7.52 8.90 -8.32
C GLU A 112 6.58 7.70 -8.28
N ARG A 113 6.68 6.89 -7.25
CA ARG A 113 6.17 5.52 -7.20
C ARG A 113 5.71 5.19 -5.77
N LEU A 114 4.43 4.90 -5.59
CA LEU A 114 3.85 4.58 -4.29
C LEU A 114 2.90 3.39 -4.40
N ALA A 115 3.12 2.37 -3.58
CA ALA A 115 2.17 1.28 -3.37
C ALA A 115 1.82 1.20 -1.87
N ILE A 116 0.53 1.21 -1.55
CA ILE A 116 0.03 1.00 -0.19
C ILE A 116 -1.01 -0.11 -0.23
N SER A 117 -0.73 -1.22 0.45
CA SER A 117 -1.61 -2.39 0.48
C SER A 117 -1.77 -2.93 1.90
N LEU A 118 -2.97 -3.44 2.21
CA LEU A 118 -3.35 -4.10 3.46
C LEU A 118 -3.07 -3.31 4.76
N GLY A 119 -4.10 -3.14 5.59
CA GLY A 119 -3.98 -2.90 7.04
C GLY A 119 -2.92 -1.90 7.50
N CYS A 120 -2.91 -0.68 6.97
CA CYS A 120 -2.08 0.38 7.52
C CYS A 120 -2.71 0.92 8.82
N VAL A 121 -2.32 0.34 9.96
CA VAL A 121 -2.80 0.76 11.28
C VAL A 121 -2.04 2.01 11.70
N THR A 122 -2.45 3.17 11.20
CA THR A 122 -1.94 4.45 11.67
C THR A 122 -3.09 5.31 12.19
N THR A 123 -2.76 6.25 13.10
CA THR A 123 -3.70 7.27 13.59
C THR A 123 -4.38 7.98 12.42
N PRO A 124 -5.68 8.35 12.57
CA PRO A 124 -6.52 8.77 11.44
C PRO A 124 -5.99 10.04 10.78
N ILE A 125 -5.31 9.88 9.65
CA ILE A 125 -5.02 10.96 8.72
C ILE A 125 -5.47 10.54 7.33
N VAL A 126 -6.14 11.48 6.67
CA VAL A 126 -6.63 11.33 5.31
C VAL A 126 -5.46 11.51 4.34
N LEU A 127 -5.20 10.50 3.52
CA LEU A 127 -4.24 10.60 2.42
C LEU A 127 -4.85 11.43 1.28
N GLU A 128 -4.28 12.60 1.04
CA GLU A 128 -4.54 13.47 -0.10
C GLU A 128 -3.45 13.24 -1.15
N ILE A 129 -3.76 12.37 -2.11
CA ILE A 129 -2.81 11.96 -3.15
C ILE A 129 -2.33 13.15 -4.00
N SER A 130 -3.16 14.19 -4.16
CA SER A 130 -2.85 15.41 -4.92
C SER A 130 -1.55 16.11 -4.46
N ARG A 131 -1.17 15.93 -3.18
CA ARG A 131 0.04 16.53 -2.59
C ARG A 131 1.32 15.91 -3.13
N LEU A 132 1.30 14.69 -3.67
CA LEU A 132 2.47 13.97 -4.18
C LEU A 132 2.78 14.40 -5.62
N LYS A 133 3.33 15.60 -5.79
CA LYS A 133 3.41 16.33 -7.07
C LYS A 133 4.21 15.64 -8.19
N ARG A 134 5.12 14.73 -7.84
CA ARG A 134 5.94 13.98 -8.81
C ARG A 134 5.51 12.53 -8.99
N LEU A 135 4.42 12.12 -8.34
CA LEU A 135 3.93 10.77 -8.39
C LEU A 135 3.47 10.42 -9.81
N LYS A 136 4.04 9.35 -10.36
CA LYS A 136 3.74 8.81 -11.69
C LYS A 136 2.93 7.53 -11.60
N HIS A 137 3.17 6.73 -10.58
CA HIS A 137 2.51 5.44 -10.41
C HIS A 137 2.02 5.28 -8.99
N LEU A 138 0.75 4.93 -8.86
CA LEU A 138 0.07 4.80 -7.59
C LEU A 138 -0.76 3.52 -7.56
N ALA A 139 -0.49 2.65 -6.59
CA ALA A 139 -1.30 1.49 -6.27
C ALA A 139 -1.85 1.58 -4.84
N LEU A 140 -3.17 1.48 -4.68
CA LEU A 140 -3.87 1.65 -3.41
C LEU A 140 -4.81 0.48 -3.14
N ASP A 141 -4.73 -0.12 -1.96
CA ASP A 141 -5.69 -1.12 -1.49
C ASP A 141 -6.74 -0.49 -0.57
N TYR A 142 -8.03 -0.77 -0.78
CA TYR A 142 -9.08 -0.24 0.10
C TYR A 142 -8.87 -0.60 1.57
N ASN A 143 -8.31 -1.78 1.85
CA ASN A 143 -8.08 -2.24 3.22
C ASN A 143 -7.03 -1.41 3.96
N ALA A 144 -6.17 -0.68 3.24
CA ALA A 144 -5.21 0.24 3.86
C ALA A 144 -5.87 1.50 4.43
N PHE A 145 -7.11 1.80 4.04
CA PHE A 145 -7.82 3.04 4.39
C PHE A 145 -9.08 2.81 5.23
N ILE A 146 -9.27 1.59 5.73
CA ILE A 146 -10.29 1.29 6.72
C ILE A 146 -9.77 1.75 8.07
N VAL A 147 -10.33 2.84 8.58
CA VAL A 147 -10.08 3.29 9.95
C VAL A 147 -11.14 2.66 10.85
N PRO A 148 -10.80 1.71 11.73
CA PRO A 148 -11.75 1.18 12.69
C PRO A 148 -12.18 2.30 13.65
N PRO A 149 -13.46 2.35 14.07
CA PRO A 149 -13.92 3.36 15.02
C PRO A 149 -13.15 3.24 16.35
N PRO A 150 -12.75 4.37 16.97
CA PRO A 150 -11.91 4.37 18.16
C PRO A 150 -12.57 3.69 19.37
N ILE A 151 -13.90 3.60 19.41
CA ILE A 151 -14.65 2.87 20.44
C ILE A 151 -15.90 2.25 19.78
N PRO A 152 -16.30 0.99 20.09
CA PRO A 152 -17.50 0.34 19.54
C PRO A 152 -18.84 0.91 20.02
N ILE A 153 -18.95 2.22 20.25
CA ILE A 153 -20.17 2.84 20.78
C ILE A 153 -21.02 3.34 19.61
N GLY A 154 -21.98 2.50 19.21
CA GLY A 154 -22.98 2.85 18.20
C GLY A 154 -22.47 2.80 16.76
N THR A 155 -23.40 2.87 15.80
CA THR A 155 -23.16 2.87 14.35
C THR A 155 -22.34 4.10 13.92
N ILE A 156 -21.04 4.11 14.22
CA ILE A 156 -20.12 5.15 13.79
C ILE A 156 -19.65 4.77 12.38
N ALA A 157 -20.00 5.61 11.41
CA ALA A 157 -19.61 5.45 10.03
C ALA A 157 -18.07 5.42 9.94
N VAL A 158 -17.54 4.39 9.28
CA VAL A 158 -16.12 4.30 8.91
C VAL A 158 -15.80 5.52 8.05
N GLN A 159 -14.94 6.43 8.55
CA GLN A 159 -14.42 7.50 7.72
C GLN A 159 -13.28 6.95 6.87
N PRO A 160 -13.36 7.10 5.53
CA PRO A 160 -12.28 6.64 4.66
C PRO A 160 -11.03 7.47 4.94
N GLY A 161 -9.90 6.79 5.18
CA GLY A 161 -8.58 7.43 5.30
C GLY A 161 -8.01 7.96 3.98
N LEU A 162 -8.84 8.14 2.95
CA LEU A 162 -8.43 8.45 1.58
C LEU A 162 -9.34 9.51 0.96
N MET A 163 -8.73 10.58 0.46
CA MET A 163 -9.44 11.65 -0.26
C MET A 163 -8.96 11.70 -1.71
N ILE A 164 -9.90 11.49 -2.63
CA ILE A 164 -9.67 11.50 -4.07
C ILE A 164 -10.49 12.63 -4.69
N ASP A 165 -10.03 13.86 -4.47
CA ASP A 165 -10.62 15.06 -5.08
C ASP A 165 -9.86 15.51 -6.32
N ARG A 166 -8.54 15.23 -6.37
CA ARG A 166 -7.65 15.54 -7.49
C ARG A 166 -6.53 14.50 -7.57
N LEU A 167 -6.13 14.14 -8.79
CA LEU A 167 -4.95 13.32 -9.01
C LEU A 167 -3.68 14.20 -9.09
N PRO A 168 -2.50 13.66 -8.75
CA PRO A 168 -1.24 14.30 -9.08
C PRO A 168 -1.18 14.63 -10.58
N PRO A 169 -0.67 15.82 -10.96
CA PRO A 169 -0.62 16.22 -12.36
C PRO A 169 0.32 15.34 -13.19
N THR A 170 1.26 14.64 -12.57
CA THR A 170 2.21 13.73 -13.24
C THR A 170 1.76 12.26 -13.21
N LEU A 171 0.58 11.95 -12.67
CA LEU A 171 0.14 10.56 -12.50
C LEU A 171 -0.14 9.93 -13.85
N ILE A 172 0.55 8.81 -14.13
CA ILE A 172 0.47 8.03 -15.37
C ILE A 172 -0.41 6.79 -15.15
N THR A 173 -0.21 6.07 -14.04
CA THR A 173 -0.98 4.87 -13.71
C THR A 173 -1.61 4.99 -12.32
N LEU A 174 -2.89 4.62 -12.23
CA LEU A 174 -3.62 4.47 -10.98
C LEU A 174 -4.23 3.07 -10.90
N ASP A 175 -3.83 2.33 -9.88
CA ASP A 175 -4.34 0.99 -9.60
C ASP A 175 -5.04 1.02 -8.23
N VAL A 176 -6.32 0.65 -8.20
CA VAL A 176 -7.11 0.56 -6.97
C VAL A 176 -7.50 -0.89 -6.75
N LEU A 177 -7.12 -1.45 -5.60
CA LEU A 177 -7.13 -2.88 -5.33
C LEU A 177 -8.10 -3.22 -4.19
N ASP A 178 -8.81 -4.35 -4.32
CA ASP A 178 -9.48 -4.98 -3.19
C ASP A 178 -8.88 -6.36 -2.95
N VAL A 179 -7.69 -6.37 -2.38
CA VAL A 179 -6.93 -7.60 -2.20
C VAL A 179 -7.72 -8.60 -1.35
N ILE A 180 -8.34 -8.14 -0.25
CA ILE A 180 -9.11 -9.00 0.66
C ILE A 180 -10.46 -9.40 0.09
N GLY A 181 -11.17 -8.49 -0.59
CA GLY A 181 -12.39 -8.82 -1.33
C GLY A 181 -12.15 -9.96 -2.32
N MET A 182 -11.07 -9.85 -3.11
CA MET A 182 -10.66 -10.92 -4.01
C MET A 182 -10.32 -12.23 -3.29
N PHE A 183 -9.64 -12.16 -2.15
CA PHE A 183 -9.31 -13.37 -1.38
C PHE A 183 -10.54 -14.09 -0.83
N ARG A 184 -11.62 -13.35 -0.50
CA ARG A 184 -12.88 -13.92 0.01
C ARG A 184 -13.56 -14.86 -0.99
N GLU A 185 -13.38 -14.62 -2.28
CA GLU A 185 -13.96 -15.48 -3.31
C GLU A 185 -13.32 -16.87 -3.37
N PHE A 186 -12.08 -17.02 -2.89
CA PHE A 186 -11.35 -18.28 -2.97
C PHE A 186 -11.34 -19.09 -1.68
N ARG A 187 -11.54 -18.44 -0.54
CA ARG A 187 -11.33 -19.04 0.78
C ARG A 187 -12.31 -18.47 1.78
N ASP A 188 -12.62 -19.27 2.80
CA ASP A 188 -13.22 -18.77 4.03
C ASP A 188 -12.21 -17.83 4.71
N VAL A 189 -12.26 -16.55 4.33
CA VAL A 189 -11.48 -15.49 4.97
C VAL A 189 -12.10 -15.21 6.33
N ASP A 190 -11.23 -14.91 7.29
CA ASP A 190 -11.63 -14.57 8.65
C ASP A 190 -12.75 -13.50 8.66
N PRO A 191 -13.90 -13.75 9.33
CA PRO A 191 -14.99 -12.79 9.39
C PRO A 191 -14.62 -11.47 10.08
N ARG A 192 -13.47 -11.40 10.76
CA ARG A 192 -12.95 -10.18 11.38
C ARG A 192 -12.47 -9.13 10.39
N TRP A 193 -12.20 -9.49 9.13
CA TRP A 193 -11.86 -8.49 8.12
C TRP A 193 -13.04 -7.56 7.88
N HIS A 194 -12.81 -6.26 7.95
CA HIS A 194 -13.85 -5.27 7.73
C HIS A 194 -14.34 -5.27 6.27
N SER A 195 -15.57 -4.79 6.05
CA SER A 195 -16.04 -4.54 4.68
C SER A 195 -15.33 -3.31 4.12
N THR A 196 -14.81 -3.41 2.90
CA THR A 196 -14.22 -2.31 2.13
C THR A 196 -15.28 -1.44 1.44
N SER A 197 -16.56 -1.83 1.48
CA SER A 197 -17.66 -1.20 0.71
C SER A 197 -17.76 0.31 0.85
N VAL A 198 -17.60 0.84 2.06
CA VAL A 198 -17.64 2.29 2.32
C VAL A 198 -16.49 3.01 1.62
N VAL A 199 -15.27 2.45 1.70
CA VAL A 199 -14.08 3.01 1.04
C VAL A 199 -14.22 2.89 -0.47
N GLN A 200 -14.65 1.74 -0.98
CA GLN A 200 -14.91 1.53 -2.42
C GLN A 200 -15.87 2.58 -2.98
N LYS A 201 -16.98 2.85 -2.28
CA LYS A 201 -17.96 3.85 -2.70
C LYS A 201 -17.35 5.26 -2.75
N VAL A 202 -16.57 5.65 -1.73
CA VAL A 202 -15.92 6.96 -1.70
C VAL A 202 -14.91 7.10 -2.83
N VAL A 203 -14.12 6.05 -3.10
CA VAL A 203 -13.18 6.04 -4.21
C VAL A 203 -13.90 6.13 -5.55
N SER A 204 -14.95 5.33 -5.74
CA SER A 204 -15.81 5.36 -6.92
C SER A 204 -16.37 6.77 -7.18
N ASP A 205 -17.01 7.39 -6.19
CA ASP A 205 -17.61 8.72 -6.30
C ASP A 205 -16.54 9.80 -6.61
N GLY A 206 -15.36 9.69 -5.98
CA GLY A 206 -14.23 10.59 -6.21
C GLY A 206 -13.67 10.46 -7.63
N LEU A 207 -13.47 9.24 -8.11
CA LEU A 207 -13.01 8.98 -9.48
C LEU A 207 -14.03 9.50 -10.51
N VAL A 208 -15.32 9.18 -10.37
CA VAL A 208 -16.37 9.69 -11.26
C VAL A 208 -16.33 11.22 -11.35
N ARG A 209 -16.22 11.90 -10.21
CA ARG A 209 -16.12 13.36 -10.15
C ARG A 209 -14.88 13.90 -10.87
N ILE A 210 -13.72 13.29 -10.65
CA ILE A 210 -12.45 13.68 -11.29
C ILE A 210 -12.56 13.53 -12.80
N PHE A 211 -13.01 12.38 -13.28
CA PHE A 211 -13.11 12.08 -14.72
C PHE A 211 -14.18 12.92 -15.42
N SER A 212 -15.26 13.28 -14.72
CA SER A 212 -16.26 14.25 -15.21
C SER A 212 -15.68 15.63 -15.48
N GLY A 213 -14.56 15.99 -14.85
CA GLY A 213 -13.84 17.25 -15.11
C GLY A 213 -13.02 17.25 -16.41
N GLY A 214 -12.95 16.13 -17.13
CA GLY A 214 -12.24 16.03 -18.40
C GLY A 214 -10.71 16.01 -18.27
N ARG A 215 -10.00 16.33 -19.36
CA ARG A 215 -8.55 16.15 -19.45
C ARG A 215 -7.76 17.02 -18.46
N ASP A 216 -8.28 18.18 -18.09
CA ASP A 216 -7.61 19.08 -17.14
C ASP A 216 -7.52 18.48 -15.73
N SER A 217 -8.44 17.58 -15.36
CA SER A 217 -8.43 16.87 -14.09
C SER A 217 -7.49 15.66 -14.06
N VAL A 218 -7.15 15.11 -15.23
CA VAL A 218 -6.30 13.90 -15.38
C VAL A 218 -5.26 14.06 -16.50
N PRO A 219 -4.42 15.10 -16.44
CA PRO A 219 -3.65 15.57 -17.61
C PRO A 219 -2.64 14.56 -18.15
N CYS A 220 -2.09 13.69 -17.29
CA CYS A 220 -1.08 12.70 -17.65
C CYS A 220 -1.52 11.25 -17.50
N LEU A 221 -2.76 10.99 -17.06
CA LEU A 221 -3.19 9.63 -16.79
C LEU A 221 -3.30 8.85 -18.11
N GLU A 222 -2.71 7.66 -18.12
CA GLU A 222 -2.68 6.74 -19.26
C GLU A 222 -3.41 5.43 -18.95
N ALA A 223 -3.39 4.98 -17.69
CA ALA A 223 -4.07 3.76 -17.28
C ALA A 223 -4.76 3.88 -15.91
N LEU A 224 -5.96 3.31 -15.82
CA LEU A 224 -6.75 3.14 -14.61
C LEU A 224 -7.13 1.66 -14.49
N TYR A 225 -6.75 1.03 -13.38
CA TYR A 225 -7.13 -0.34 -13.05
C TYR A 225 -7.91 -0.36 -11.74
N ILE A 226 -9.02 -1.11 -11.72
CA ILE A 226 -9.88 -1.22 -10.53
C ILE A 226 -10.21 -2.68 -10.22
N GLU A 227 -9.95 -3.08 -8.99
CA GLU A 227 -10.56 -4.24 -8.36
C GLU A 227 -11.65 -3.80 -7.38
N GLY A 228 -12.66 -4.63 -7.18
CA GLY A 228 -13.74 -4.33 -6.23
C GLY A 228 -14.97 -5.22 -6.38
N ASP A 229 -15.97 -4.92 -5.57
CA ASP A 229 -17.27 -5.59 -5.58
C ASP A 229 -18.07 -5.15 -6.81
N GLY A 230 -18.44 -6.09 -7.67
CA GLY A 230 -19.18 -5.83 -8.89
C GLY A 230 -20.49 -5.10 -8.65
N ASN A 231 -21.19 -5.38 -7.54
CA ASN A 231 -22.47 -4.73 -7.21
C ASN A 231 -22.28 -3.26 -6.80
N LEU A 232 -21.14 -2.91 -6.21
CA LEU A 232 -20.84 -1.52 -5.84
C LEU A 232 -20.33 -0.72 -7.04
N TRP A 233 -19.59 -1.36 -7.92
CA TRP A 233 -18.98 -0.72 -9.08
C TRP A 233 -19.86 -0.68 -10.31
N GLU A 234 -20.96 -1.44 -10.39
CA GLU A 234 -21.77 -1.58 -11.61
C GLU A 234 -22.12 -0.23 -12.27
N GLN A 235 -22.70 0.69 -11.51
CA GLN A 235 -23.10 2.00 -12.03
C GLN A 235 -21.89 2.85 -12.44
N SER A 236 -20.90 2.97 -11.56
CA SER A 236 -19.75 3.86 -11.76
C SER A 236 -18.78 3.32 -12.81
N ARG A 237 -18.73 2.01 -13.02
CA ARG A 237 -17.88 1.35 -14.02
C ARG A 237 -18.23 1.83 -15.41
N ASP A 238 -19.51 1.88 -15.75
CA ASP A 238 -19.95 2.26 -17.10
C ASP A 238 -19.67 3.75 -17.35
N GLU A 239 -19.90 4.60 -16.35
CA GLU A 239 -19.57 6.04 -16.39
C GLU A 239 -18.06 6.28 -16.51
N LEU A 240 -17.25 5.58 -15.71
CA LEU A 240 -15.79 5.65 -15.78
C LEU A 240 -15.26 5.11 -17.10
N SER A 241 -15.82 4.03 -17.63
CA SER A 241 -15.45 3.46 -18.93
C SER A 241 -15.67 4.47 -20.05
N LEU A 242 -16.85 5.09 -20.10
CA LEU A 242 -17.16 6.15 -21.08
C LEU A 242 -16.19 7.32 -20.96
N SER A 243 -15.93 7.79 -19.73
CA SER A 243 -15.04 8.92 -19.46
C SER A 243 -13.58 8.61 -19.82
N CYS A 244 -13.08 7.43 -19.43
CA CYS A 244 -11.73 6.97 -19.76
C CYS A 244 -11.54 6.86 -21.28
N ASN A 245 -12.51 6.26 -21.99
CA ASN A 245 -12.47 6.15 -23.44
C ASN A 245 -12.42 7.53 -24.13
N ALA A 246 -13.22 8.49 -23.66
CA ALA A 246 -13.21 9.86 -24.17
C ALA A 246 -11.85 10.57 -23.95
N LEU A 247 -11.13 10.21 -22.90
CA LEU A 247 -9.85 10.79 -22.52
C LEU A 247 -8.62 10.02 -23.02
N GLY A 248 -8.83 8.90 -23.72
CA GLY A 248 -7.75 8.01 -24.16
C GLY A 248 -7.02 7.30 -23.02
N VAL A 249 -7.68 7.12 -21.87
CA VAL A 249 -7.15 6.39 -20.72
C VAL A 249 -7.53 4.91 -20.85
N LYS A 250 -6.55 4.01 -20.76
CA LYS A 250 -6.80 2.56 -20.71
C LYS A 250 -7.52 2.24 -19.40
N PHE A 251 -8.75 1.75 -19.50
CA PHE A 251 -9.55 1.36 -18.33
C PHE A 251 -9.71 -0.16 -18.28
N GLU A 252 -9.26 -0.75 -17.18
CA GLU A 252 -9.40 -2.18 -16.92
C GLU A 252 -10.01 -2.42 -15.54
N THR A 253 -10.85 -3.45 -15.44
CA THR A 253 -11.45 -3.84 -14.18
C THR A 253 -11.31 -5.33 -13.94
N LEU A 254 -11.29 -5.70 -12.67
CA LEU A 254 -11.40 -7.07 -12.22
C LEU A 254 -12.34 -7.09 -11.02
N LEU A 255 -13.61 -7.42 -11.27
CA LEU A 255 -14.67 -7.33 -10.26
C LEU A 255 -15.06 -8.73 -9.79
N TYR A 256 -15.34 -8.86 -8.50
CA TYR A 256 -15.89 -10.07 -7.89
C TYR A 256 -17.38 -9.92 -7.58
N GLY A 257 -18.06 -11.01 -7.18
CA GLY A 257 -19.51 -10.99 -6.94
C GLY A 257 -20.35 -10.87 -8.22
N VAL A 258 -19.73 -11.03 -9.39
CA VAL A 258 -20.37 -11.11 -10.70
C VAL A 258 -20.06 -12.47 -11.32
N ASP A 259 -21.10 -13.20 -11.72
CA ASP A 259 -20.97 -14.53 -12.32
C ASP A 259 -20.86 -14.45 -13.85
N PRO A 260 -19.93 -15.19 -14.49
CA PRO A 260 -18.88 -16.01 -13.87
C PRO A 260 -17.67 -15.17 -13.44
N LEU A 261 -16.99 -15.60 -12.37
CA LEU A 261 -15.71 -15.02 -11.97
C LEU A 261 -14.66 -15.13 -13.10
N PRO A 262 -13.82 -14.11 -13.30
CA PRO A 262 -12.82 -14.08 -14.38
C PRO A 262 -11.61 -15.00 -14.14
N PHE A 263 -11.55 -15.70 -13.01
CA PHE A 263 -10.48 -16.61 -12.61
C PHE A 263 -11.03 -17.70 -11.68
N THR A 264 -10.31 -18.81 -11.51
CA THR A 264 -10.74 -19.96 -10.68
C THR A 264 -9.89 -20.16 -9.42
N ASP A 265 -8.68 -19.62 -9.38
CA ASP A 265 -7.76 -19.72 -8.24
C ASP A 265 -6.84 -18.49 -8.12
N GLY A 266 -6.01 -18.48 -7.08
CA GLY A 266 -5.06 -17.39 -6.84
C GLY A 266 -3.97 -17.28 -7.92
N THR A 267 -3.66 -18.36 -8.64
CA THR A 267 -2.70 -18.34 -9.75
C THR A 267 -3.28 -17.57 -10.93
N GLY A 268 -4.51 -17.89 -11.33
CA GLY A 268 -5.24 -17.18 -12.38
C GLY A 268 -5.44 -15.70 -12.04
N LEU A 269 -5.72 -15.35 -10.77
CA LEU A 269 -5.74 -13.96 -10.33
C LEU A 269 -4.37 -13.27 -10.48
N GLY A 270 -3.29 -13.95 -10.10
CA GLY A 270 -1.93 -13.44 -10.28
C GLY A 270 -1.59 -13.16 -11.74
N GLU A 271 -1.94 -14.10 -12.63
CA GLU A 271 -1.79 -13.93 -14.09
C GLU A 271 -2.58 -12.72 -14.60
N GLN A 272 -3.87 -12.61 -14.24
CA GLN A 272 -4.71 -11.46 -14.60
C GLN A 272 -4.08 -10.13 -14.16
N ARG A 273 -3.61 -10.04 -12.91
CA ARG A 273 -2.95 -8.84 -12.38
C ARG A 273 -1.66 -8.52 -13.13
N SER A 274 -0.83 -9.52 -13.40
CA SER A 274 0.44 -9.32 -14.11
C SER A 274 0.27 -8.79 -15.54
N HIS A 275 -0.86 -9.09 -16.18
CA HIS A 275 -1.18 -8.58 -17.52
C HIS A 275 -1.82 -7.20 -17.52
N LYS A 276 -2.52 -6.84 -16.44
CA LYS A 276 -3.38 -5.65 -16.39
C LYS A 276 -2.78 -4.48 -15.61
N LEU A 277 -2.06 -4.77 -14.52
CA LEU A 277 -1.45 -3.73 -13.69
C LEU A 277 -0.35 -3.02 -14.47
N GLY A 278 -0.47 -1.69 -14.56
CA GLY A 278 0.55 -0.86 -15.18
C GLY A 278 1.86 -0.88 -14.39
N TRP A 279 1.76 -1.00 -13.06
CA TRP A 279 2.89 -1.00 -12.15
C TRP A 279 2.45 -1.23 -10.68
N PRO A 280 3.24 -1.88 -9.79
CA PRO A 280 4.39 -2.73 -10.05
C PRO A 280 3.98 -4.20 -10.20
N SER A 281 4.61 -4.92 -11.13
CA SER A 281 4.51 -6.38 -11.27
C SER A 281 4.97 -7.17 -10.01
N LEU A 282 5.49 -6.47 -9.00
CA LEU A 282 6.08 -6.99 -7.76
C LEU A 282 5.26 -6.68 -6.50
N LEU A 283 4.02 -6.20 -6.64
CA LEU A 283 2.99 -6.61 -5.69
C LEU A 283 2.81 -8.12 -5.89
N ASP A 284 3.80 -8.88 -5.42
CA ASP A 284 3.87 -10.31 -5.43
C ASP A 284 2.90 -10.78 -4.35
N ILE A 285 1.62 -10.43 -4.53
CA ILE A 285 0.50 -10.84 -3.70
C ILE A 285 0.40 -12.37 -3.73
N SER A 286 1.06 -13.03 -4.70
CA SER A 286 1.32 -14.47 -4.68
C SER A 286 2.03 -14.94 -3.39
N THR A 287 2.86 -14.10 -2.75
CA THR A 287 3.50 -14.40 -1.45
C THR A 287 2.52 -14.35 -0.27
N LEU A 288 1.44 -13.56 -0.39
CA LEU A 288 0.29 -13.64 0.53
C LEU A 288 -0.51 -14.93 0.29
N CYS A 289 -0.56 -15.45 -0.95
CA CYS A 289 -1.24 -16.71 -1.29
C CYS A 289 -0.49 -17.96 -0.75
N ALA A 290 0.84 -17.92 -0.67
CA ALA A 290 1.67 -19.11 -0.41
C ALA A 290 1.87 -19.42 1.09
N THR A 291 1.69 -18.46 2.00
CA THR A 291 2.13 -18.59 3.41
C THR A 291 1.09 -19.15 4.38
N THR A 292 -0.17 -19.32 3.98
CA THR A 292 -1.25 -19.82 4.87
C THR A 292 -1.43 -21.34 4.90
N GLY A 293 -0.50 -22.11 4.29
CA GLY A 293 -0.44 -23.57 4.48
C GLY A 293 0.05 -24.00 5.86
N VAL A 294 0.49 -23.07 6.70
CA VAL A 294 0.80 -23.29 8.12
C VAL A 294 -0.40 -22.79 8.93
N ALA A 295 -1.01 -23.68 9.70
CA ALA A 295 -2.18 -23.40 10.53
C ALA A 295 -2.06 -22.05 11.24
N ALA A 296 -2.96 -21.11 10.90
CA ALA A 296 -3.08 -19.83 11.58
C ALA A 296 -3.39 -20.08 13.06
N GLY A 297 -2.36 -19.98 13.91
CA GLY A 297 -2.58 -19.67 15.32
C GLY A 297 -3.27 -18.31 15.40
N PRO A 298 -4.21 -18.11 16.33
CA PRO A 298 -4.93 -16.85 16.44
C PRO A 298 -3.93 -15.68 16.62
N PRO A 299 -4.15 -14.52 16.00
CA PRO A 299 -3.40 -13.31 16.36
C PRO A 299 -3.61 -13.08 17.85
N SER A 300 -2.50 -12.99 18.58
CA SER A 300 -2.51 -12.68 20.00
C SER A 300 -3.34 -11.42 20.21
N ALA A 301 -4.38 -11.54 21.02
CA ALA A 301 -5.25 -10.44 21.40
C ALA A 301 -4.43 -9.29 21.98
N ALA A 302 -4.89 -8.07 21.70
CA ALA A 302 -4.46 -6.85 22.34
C ALA A 302 -4.47 -7.00 23.87
N PHE A 303 -3.39 -6.59 24.51
CA PHE A 303 -3.39 -6.27 25.93
C PHE A 303 -4.20 -4.98 26.13
N VAL A 304 -5.12 -5.02 27.10
CA VAL A 304 -5.78 -3.86 27.71
C VAL A 304 -4.77 -3.04 28.49
#